data_AF-A0A949JPC8-F1
#
_entry.id   AF-A0A949JPC8-F1
#
_cell.length_a   1.000
_cell.length_b   1.000
_cell.length_c   1.000
_cell.angle_alpha   90.00
_cell.angle_beta   90.00
_cell.angle_gamma   90.00
#
_symmetry.space_group_name_H-M   'P 1'
#
loop_
_entity.id
_entity.type
_entity.pdbx_description
1 polymer ?
#
loop_
_entity_poly.entity_id
_entity_poly.type
_entity_poly.pdbx_seq_one_letter_code
_entity_poly.pdbx_strand_id
1 'polypeptide(L)'
;ESVAECCRNRWPSWPEYPTRMEEREAAKYERPFQHVLEHIKPERERNQREVYRQYYWRHVRPRPAMRAAFSGLGKYLVTTRVAKHRLFAWIAAPTMPDSSLIAFARVDDYFLGILHSRFHEIWSRGQATQLREASSGTRYTPTSCFDTFPFPWPLGQEPDDSSEVLAVAEAARELDAMRTRWLNPPEWVGQKVHTFAAAEGGPWDVSIRNGDTGGEGGEYCIVEPIDAPVEMKLKKRTLTALYNEMPRWLSDAHKKLDVCVAKAYGDATGESGIHAGASDEEFLVFLLELNQQRSG
;
A
#
# COMPACT_ATOMS: atom_id res chain seq x y z
N GLU A 1 -20.12 22.73 2.35
CA GLU A 1 -19.04 22.46 3.33
C GLU A 1 -17.79 22.11 2.55
N SER A 2 -16.75 22.94 2.64
CA SER A 2 -15.56 22.80 1.79
C SER A 2 -14.76 21.56 2.17
N VAL A 3 -14.15 20.88 1.19
CA VAL A 3 -13.22 19.74 1.35
C VAL A 3 -12.21 19.93 2.50
N ALA A 4 -11.82 21.18 2.79
CA ALA A 4 -10.95 21.55 3.92
C ALA A 4 -11.49 21.18 5.32
N GLU A 5 -12.80 21.03 5.49
CA GLU A 5 -13.43 20.84 6.80
C GLU A 5 -13.45 19.36 7.24
N CYS A 6 -13.51 18.45 6.25
CA CYS A 6 -13.37 17.00 6.45
C CYS A 6 -11.93 16.58 6.80
N CYS A 7 -10.94 17.45 6.54
CA CYS A 7 -9.51 17.17 6.70
C CYS A 7 -8.96 17.38 8.13
N ARG A 8 -9.79 17.73 9.12
CA ARG A 8 -9.29 18.09 10.48
C ARG A 8 -8.89 16.91 11.36
N ASN A 9 -9.35 15.67 11.10
CA ASN A 9 -9.17 14.53 12.01
C ASN A 9 -8.44 13.30 11.42
N ARG A 10 -7.87 13.42 10.23
CA ARG A 10 -7.03 12.39 9.59
C ARG A 10 -6.00 13.15 8.75
N TRP A 11 -4.72 12.78 8.80
CA TRP A 11 -3.60 13.53 8.19
C TRP A 11 -4.02 14.25 6.90
N PRO A 12 -3.76 15.57 6.77
CA PRO A 12 -4.21 16.33 5.61
C PRO A 12 -3.65 15.66 4.35
N SER A 13 -4.54 15.25 3.47
CA SER A 13 -4.22 15.07 2.05
C SER A 13 -3.80 16.46 1.56
N TRP A 14 -2.50 16.75 1.68
CA TRP A 14 -1.93 17.97 1.15
C TRP A 14 -2.30 18.06 -0.32
N PRO A 15 -2.76 19.21 -0.81
CA PRO A 15 -2.88 19.45 -2.24
C PRO A 15 -1.46 19.42 -2.81
N GLU A 16 -1.05 18.24 -3.26
CA GLU A 16 0.25 18.06 -3.87
C GLU A 16 0.16 18.60 -5.29
N TYR A 17 0.71 19.78 -5.51
CA TYR A 17 0.76 20.37 -6.84
C TYR A 17 1.53 19.43 -7.78
N PRO A 18 1.05 19.23 -9.03
CA PRO A 18 1.77 18.48 -10.05
C PRO A 18 3.23 18.92 -10.16
N THR A 19 4.10 17.95 -10.42
CA THR A 19 5.56 18.09 -10.31
C THR A 19 6.18 19.18 -11.18
N ARG A 20 5.44 19.65 -12.20
CA ARG A 20 5.84 20.71 -13.14
C ARG A 20 4.91 21.93 -13.12
N MET A 21 3.99 22.01 -12.17
CA MET A 21 3.03 23.11 -12.09
C MET A 21 3.74 24.44 -11.86
N GLU A 22 3.45 25.44 -12.69
CA GLU A 22 3.93 26.81 -12.51
C GLU A 22 3.25 27.49 -11.31
N GLU A 23 3.92 28.49 -10.71
CA GLU A 23 3.38 29.22 -9.55
C GLU A 23 2.04 29.87 -9.85
N ARG A 24 1.88 30.47 -11.05
CA ARG A 24 0.63 31.10 -11.48
C ARG A 24 -0.56 30.12 -11.52
N GLU A 25 -0.29 28.86 -11.84
CA GLU A 25 -1.30 27.80 -11.86
C GLU A 25 -1.60 27.31 -10.45
N ALA A 26 -0.58 27.16 -9.61
CA ALA A 26 -0.75 26.83 -8.20
C ALA A 26 -1.53 27.93 -7.44
N ALA A 27 -1.30 29.20 -7.76
CA ALA A 27 -1.96 30.34 -7.16
C ALA A 27 -3.48 30.40 -7.41
N LYS A 28 -3.98 29.69 -8.44
CA LYS A 28 -5.44 29.55 -8.68
C LYS A 28 -6.13 28.76 -7.56
N TYR A 29 -5.38 27.96 -6.79
CA TYR A 29 -5.89 27.24 -5.62
C TYR A 29 -5.70 28.11 -4.37
N GLU A 30 -6.52 29.16 -4.24
CA GLU A 30 -6.33 30.24 -3.27
C GLU A 30 -6.02 29.76 -1.83
N ARG A 31 -6.90 28.92 -1.27
CA ARG A 31 -6.75 28.42 0.12
C ARG A 31 -5.48 27.56 0.30
N PRO A 32 -5.24 26.51 -0.51
CA PRO A 32 -3.96 25.80 -0.52
C PRO A 32 -2.73 26.70 -0.67
N PHE A 33 -2.78 27.65 -1.60
CA PHE A 33 -1.63 28.49 -1.92
C PHE A 33 -1.34 29.51 -0.81
N GLN A 34 -2.36 30.07 -0.18
CA GLN A 34 -2.21 30.91 1.01
C GLN A 34 -1.50 30.16 2.13
N HIS A 35 -1.87 28.91 2.39
CA HIS A 35 -1.17 28.09 3.37
C HIS A 35 0.31 27.89 3.02
N VAL A 36 0.62 27.63 1.73
CA VAL A 36 2.01 27.54 1.24
C VAL A 36 2.78 28.82 1.52
N LEU A 37 2.19 29.99 1.28
CA LEU A 37 2.83 31.28 1.52
C LEU A 37 3.08 31.55 3.00
N GLU A 38 2.11 31.22 3.86
CA GLU A 38 2.17 31.51 5.30
C GLU A 38 3.10 30.55 6.06
N HIS A 39 3.13 29.26 5.67
CA HIS A 39 3.77 28.22 6.47
C HIS A 39 4.97 27.58 5.76
N ILE A 40 4.89 27.31 4.45
CA ILE A 40 5.92 26.54 3.74
C ILE A 40 7.03 27.44 3.21
N LYS A 41 6.67 28.56 2.58
CA LYS A 41 7.63 29.48 1.95
C LYS A 41 8.68 30.00 2.95
N PRO A 42 8.33 30.46 4.18
CA PRO A 42 9.32 30.98 5.12
C PRO A 42 10.34 29.91 5.57
N GLU A 43 9.92 28.65 5.67
CA GLU A 43 10.82 27.54 5.96
C GLU A 43 11.71 27.20 4.77
N ARG A 44 11.13 27.16 3.56
CA ARG A 44 11.83 26.83 2.32
C ARG A 44 12.93 27.83 1.99
N GLU A 45 12.69 29.13 2.19
CA GLU A 45 13.65 30.21 1.94
C GLU A 45 14.96 30.05 2.73
N ARG A 46 14.91 29.40 3.90
CA ARG A 46 16.10 29.11 4.72
C ARG A 46 16.89 27.90 4.24
N ASN A 47 16.37 27.14 3.28
CA ASN A 47 17.02 25.93 2.80
C ASN A 47 18.27 26.27 1.97
N GLN A 48 19.35 25.53 2.15
CA GLN A 48 20.60 25.74 1.39
C GLN A 48 20.43 25.50 -0.12
N ARG A 49 19.52 24.59 -0.51
CA ARG A 49 19.31 24.24 -1.92
C ARG A 49 18.40 25.26 -2.60
N GLU A 50 18.94 25.94 -3.61
CA GLU A 50 18.24 26.98 -4.37
C GLU A 50 16.92 26.51 -4.98
N VAL A 51 16.91 25.31 -5.57
CA VAL A 51 15.71 24.71 -6.18
C VAL A 51 14.54 24.65 -5.19
N TYR A 52 14.79 24.43 -3.89
CA TYR A 52 13.73 24.34 -2.88
C TYR A 52 13.18 25.72 -2.51
N ARG A 53 14.01 26.77 -2.62
CA ARG A 53 13.59 28.17 -2.44
C ARG A 53 12.80 28.65 -3.65
N GLN A 54 13.32 28.37 -4.85
CA GLN A 54 12.74 28.81 -6.12
C GLN A 54 11.36 28.17 -6.36
N TYR A 55 11.21 26.88 -6.07
CA TYR A 55 9.96 26.14 -6.28
C TYR A 55 9.31 25.75 -4.96
N TYR A 56 9.20 26.70 -4.04
CA TYR A 56 8.74 26.48 -2.66
C TYR A 56 7.33 25.86 -2.57
N TRP A 57 6.49 26.05 -3.58
CA TRP A 57 5.14 25.46 -3.67
C TRP A 57 5.15 24.01 -4.15
N ARG A 58 6.24 23.51 -4.77
CA ARG A 58 6.32 22.14 -5.29
C ARG A 58 6.80 21.16 -4.22
N HIS A 59 6.34 19.91 -4.31
CA HIS A 59 6.88 18.85 -3.48
C HIS A 59 8.36 18.62 -3.80
N VAL A 60 9.19 18.59 -2.76
CA VAL A 60 10.67 18.59 -2.84
C VAL A 60 11.23 17.42 -3.63
N ARG A 61 10.60 16.25 -3.49
CA ARG A 61 10.98 15.04 -4.20
C ARG A 61 9.76 14.55 -4.97
N PRO A 62 9.58 15.02 -6.22
CA PRO A 62 8.38 14.73 -6.99
C PRO A 62 8.20 13.26 -7.39
N ARG A 63 9.26 12.43 -7.27
CA ARG A 63 9.28 11.00 -7.61
C ARG A 63 8.61 10.67 -8.96
N PRO A 64 9.06 11.28 -10.08
CA PRO A 64 8.40 11.14 -11.37
C PRO A 64 8.32 9.69 -11.87
N ALA A 65 9.36 8.87 -11.67
CA ALA A 65 9.34 7.45 -12.06
C ALA A 65 8.28 6.64 -11.30
N MET A 66 8.14 6.89 -9.99
CA MET A 66 7.11 6.25 -9.17
C MET A 66 5.70 6.69 -9.60
N ARG A 67 5.51 7.99 -9.85
CA ARG A 67 4.23 8.52 -10.36
C ARG A 67 3.85 7.94 -11.72
N ALA A 68 4.83 7.82 -12.62
CA ALA A 68 4.61 7.19 -13.92
C ALA A 68 4.21 5.72 -13.75
N ALA A 69 4.86 4.98 -12.85
CA ALA A 69 4.52 3.59 -12.57
C ALA A 69 3.11 3.42 -11.96
N PHE A 70 2.62 4.40 -11.20
CA PHE A 70 1.26 4.37 -10.65
C PHE A 70 0.19 4.93 -11.60
N SER A 71 0.60 5.56 -12.70
CA SER A 71 -0.33 6.16 -13.66
C SER A 71 -1.24 5.08 -14.24
N GLY A 72 -2.56 5.31 -14.19
CA GLY A 72 -3.57 4.34 -14.65
C GLY A 72 -3.93 3.26 -13.63
N LEU A 73 -3.22 3.14 -12.50
CA LEU A 73 -3.59 2.19 -11.44
C LEU A 73 -4.64 2.81 -10.50
N GLY A 74 -5.78 2.14 -10.32
CA GLY A 74 -6.81 2.58 -9.35
C GLY A 74 -6.43 2.32 -7.89
N LYS A 75 -5.52 1.39 -7.64
CA LYS A 75 -4.94 1.07 -6.33
C LYS A 75 -3.54 0.51 -6.53
N TYR A 76 -2.76 0.40 -5.47
CA TYR A 76 -1.46 -0.26 -5.51
C TYR A 76 -1.09 -0.80 -4.12
N LEU A 77 -0.13 -1.73 -4.08
CA LEU A 77 0.21 -2.45 -2.85
C LEU A 77 1.27 -1.70 -2.05
N VAL A 78 1.13 -1.66 -0.72
CA VAL A 78 2.12 -1.06 0.17
C VAL A 78 2.44 -1.94 1.38
N THR A 79 3.66 -1.75 1.91
CA THR A 79 4.07 -2.19 3.25
C THR A 79 4.78 -1.03 3.96
N THR A 80 4.70 -0.97 5.28
CA THR A 80 5.52 -0.04 6.06
C THR A 80 6.98 -0.48 6.06
N ARG A 81 7.92 0.48 6.12
CA ARG A 81 9.35 0.18 6.23
C ARG A 81 9.71 -0.43 7.57
N VAL A 82 9.09 -0.01 8.66
CA VAL A 82 9.35 -0.53 10.00
C VAL A 82 8.02 -0.97 10.60
N ALA A 83 7.93 -2.24 10.99
CA ALA A 83 6.76 -2.76 11.67
C ALA A 83 7.08 -4.01 12.48
N LYS A 84 6.30 -4.21 13.56
CA LYS A 84 6.26 -5.45 14.34
C LYS A 84 5.75 -6.62 13.51
N HIS A 85 4.67 -6.39 12.76
CA HIS A 85 4.05 -7.37 11.86
C HIS A 85 4.31 -6.97 10.41
N ARG A 86 4.74 -7.91 9.56
CA ARG A 86 4.96 -7.65 8.14
C ARG A 86 3.63 -7.71 7.40
N LEU A 87 3.02 -6.54 7.17
CA LEU A 87 1.69 -6.44 6.57
C LEU A 87 1.73 -5.73 5.23
N PHE A 88 0.98 -6.29 4.27
CA PHE A 88 0.70 -5.67 2.98
C PHE A 88 -0.77 -5.29 2.90
N ALA A 89 -1.02 -4.11 2.33
CA ALA A 89 -2.36 -3.55 2.17
C ALA A 89 -2.47 -2.79 0.85
N TRP A 90 -3.66 -2.82 0.27
CA TRP A 90 -4.00 -1.96 -0.87
C TRP A 90 -4.23 -0.53 -0.41
N ILE A 91 -3.72 0.44 -1.17
CA ILE A 91 -4.13 1.84 -1.05
C ILE A 91 -4.66 2.35 -2.39
N ALA A 92 -5.77 3.07 -2.33
CA ALA A 92 -6.43 3.61 -3.52
C ALA A 92 -5.69 4.84 -4.05
N ALA A 93 -5.53 4.91 -5.37
CA ALA A 93 -5.12 6.15 -6.02
C ALA A 93 -6.21 7.23 -5.82
N PRO A 94 -5.85 8.53 -5.77
CA PRO A 94 -4.51 9.08 -5.95
C PRO A 94 -3.75 9.30 -4.63
N THR A 95 -4.07 8.54 -3.58
CA THR A 95 -3.33 8.62 -2.32
C THR A 95 -1.86 8.33 -2.60
N MET A 96 -0.93 9.14 -2.09
CA MET A 96 0.50 9.00 -2.33
C MET A 96 1.20 8.41 -1.10
N PRO A 97 2.16 7.48 -1.26
CA PRO A 97 2.84 6.87 -0.13
C PRO A 97 3.94 7.80 0.37
N ASP A 98 4.05 7.95 1.69
CA ASP A 98 5.14 8.70 2.30
C ASP A 98 6.46 7.88 2.29
N SER A 99 7.56 8.51 2.72
CA SER A 99 8.87 7.87 2.74
C SER A 99 8.97 6.65 3.67
N SER A 100 8.03 6.49 4.61
CA SER A 100 7.95 5.38 5.55
C SER A 100 7.24 4.16 4.97
N LEU A 101 6.70 4.26 3.76
CA LEU A 101 6.12 3.14 3.02
C LEU A 101 7.07 2.67 1.91
N ILE A 102 6.94 1.40 1.57
CA ILE A 102 7.38 0.81 0.31
C ILE A 102 6.13 0.54 -0.50
N ALA A 103 6.13 0.95 -1.77
CA ALA A 103 4.99 0.84 -2.65
C ALA A 103 5.38 0.05 -3.90
N PHE A 104 4.50 -0.87 -4.30
CA PHE A 104 4.64 -1.72 -5.47
C PHE A 104 3.57 -1.31 -6.48
N ALA A 105 4.00 -0.92 -7.68
CA ALA A 105 3.13 -0.54 -8.78
C ALA A 105 2.50 -1.77 -9.47
N ARG A 106 1.80 -2.61 -8.70
CA ARG A 106 1.16 -3.85 -9.16
C ARG A 106 -0.22 -3.98 -8.54
N VAL A 107 -1.15 -4.61 -9.25
CA VAL A 107 -2.56 -4.77 -8.85
C VAL A 107 -3.02 -6.19 -9.14
N ASP A 108 -2.36 -7.16 -8.51
CA ASP A 108 -2.69 -8.57 -8.65
C ASP A 108 -2.73 -9.25 -7.28
N ASP A 109 -3.78 -10.05 -7.06
CA ASP A 109 -4.01 -10.71 -5.77
C ASP A 109 -3.04 -11.88 -5.55
N TYR A 110 -2.47 -12.46 -6.61
CA TYR A 110 -1.41 -13.47 -6.50
C TYR A 110 -0.17 -12.88 -5.82
N PHE A 111 0.34 -11.74 -6.28
CA PHE A 111 1.49 -11.05 -5.69
C PHE A 111 1.20 -10.58 -4.27
N LEU A 112 -0.01 -10.09 -3.99
CA LEU A 112 -0.44 -9.86 -2.60
C LEU A 112 -0.31 -11.17 -1.79
N GLY A 113 -0.82 -12.28 -2.30
CA GLY A 113 -0.78 -13.58 -1.63
C GLY A 113 0.63 -14.05 -1.32
N ILE A 114 1.53 -14.00 -2.30
CA ILE A 114 2.94 -14.36 -2.12
C ILE A 114 3.60 -13.48 -1.06
N LEU A 115 3.47 -12.16 -1.15
CA LEU A 115 4.10 -11.25 -0.20
C LEU A 115 3.47 -11.29 1.19
N HIS A 116 2.17 -11.55 1.30
CA HIS A 116 1.47 -11.63 2.58
C HIS A 116 1.59 -13.01 3.23
N SER A 117 2.16 -14.00 2.54
CA SER A 117 2.37 -15.35 3.08
C SER A 117 3.46 -15.41 4.16
N ARG A 118 3.42 -16.50 4.94
CA ARG A 118 4.48 -16.85 5.90
C ARG A 118 5.84 -17.05 5.24
N PHE A 119 5.90 -17.45 3.97
CA PHE A 119 7.15 -17.60 3.22
C PHE A 119 7.91 -16.28 3.14
N HIS A 120 7.20 -15.22 2.70
CA HIS A 120 7.81 -13.90 2.59
C HIS A 120 8.01 -13.24 3.96
N GLU A 121 7.14 -13.51 4.93
CA GLU A 121 7.35 -13.07 6.31
C GLU A 121 8.67 -13.61 6.89
N ILE A 122 8.89 -14.93 6.81
CA ILE A 122 10.10 -15.58 7.32
C ILE A 122 11.34 -15.08 6.58
N TRP A 123 11.29 -15.03 5.25
CA TRP A 123 12.39 -14.50 4.45
C TRP A 123 12.73 -13.07 4.82
N SER A 124 11.74 -12.19 4.76
CA SER A 124 11.94 -10.77 5.02
C SER A 124 12.42 -10.53 6.45
N ARG A 125 11.99 -11.32 7.44
CA ARG A 125 12.50 -11.26 8.81
C ARG A 125 13.97 -11.69 8.89
N GLY A 126 14.36 -12.75 8.18
CA GLY A 126 15.75 -13.23 8.12
C GLY A 126 16.70 -12.27 7.40
N GLN A 127 16.23 -11.56 6.37
CA GLN A 127 17.04 -10.63 5.57
C GLN A 127 16.94 -9.15 6.00
N ALA A 128 16.00 -8.81 6.90
CA ALA A 128 15.82 -7.45 7.38
C ALA A 128 16.82 -7.08 8.48
N THR A 129 17.10 -5.79 8.61
CA THR A 129 17.85 -5.28 9.76
C THR A 129 16.91 -5.10 10.95
N GLN A 130 17.21 -5.74 12.08
CA GLN A 130 16.45 -5.57 13.32
C GLN A 130 16.73 -4.21 13.96
N LEU A 131 15.68 -3.55 14.47
CA LEU A 131 15.80 -2.27 15.15
C LEU A 131 15.78 -2.47 16.67
N ARG A 132 16.96 -2.43 17.32
CA ARG A 132 17.15 -2.59 18.79
C ARG A 132 16.63 -3.91 19.38
N GLU A 133 15.33 -4.13 19.40
CA GLU A 133 14.64 -5.29 19.99
C GLU A 133 13.62 -5.89 19.01
N ALA A 134 13.36 -7.20 19.07
CA ALA A 134 12.40 -7.88 18.18
C ALA A 134 10.97 -7.31 18.31
N SER A 135 10.62 -6.81 19.50
CA SER A 135 9.36 -6.13 19.81
C SER A 135 9.15 -4.83 19.02
N SER A 136 10.24 -4.15 18.65
CA SER A 136 10.24 -2.87 17.93
C SER A 136 10.06 -3.05 16.42
N GLY A 137 10.16 -4.28 15.93
CA GLY A 137 9.98 -4.64 14.53
C GLY A 137 11.26 -4.59 13.69
N THR A 138 11.15 -5.09 12.48
CA THR A 138 12.26 -5.14 11.51
C THR A 138 12.10 -4.08 10.44
N ARG A 139 13.24 -3.59 9.94
CA ARG A 139 13.27 -2.66 8.81
C ARG A 139 13.28 -3.44 7.50
N TYR A 140 12.21 -3.31 6.72
CA TYR A 140 12.11 -3.81 5.36
C TYR A 140 12.90 -2.95 4.39
N THR A 141 13.93 -3.55 3.81
CA THR A 141 14.74 -2.92 2.78
C THR A 141 14.49 -3.69 1.48
N PRO A 142 13.92 -3.06 0.44
CA PRO A 142 13.57 -3.76 -0.80
C PRO A 142 14.73 -4.59 -1.37
N THR A 143 15.94 -4.04 -1.38
CA THR A 143 17.13 -4.71 -1.94
C THR A 143 17.54 -5.98 -1.21
N SER A 144 17.19 -6.15 0.08
CA SER A 144 17.53 -7.37 0.83
C SER A 144 16.31 -8.26 1.11
N CYS A 145 15.10 -7.70 1.16
CA CYS A 145 13.89 -8.45 1.49
C CYS A 145 13.07 -8.85 0.26
N PHE A 146 13.05 -8.02 -0.79
CA PHE A 146 12.23 -8.25 -1.99
C PHE A 146 13.08 -8.74 -3.16
N ASP A 147 14.13 -8.01 -3.51
CA ASP A 147 14.94 -8.28 -4.71
C ASP A 147 15.64 -9.64 -4.66
N THR A 148 15.88 -10.16 -3.46
CA THR A 148 16.52 -11.47 -3.20
C THR A 148 15.52 -12.57 -2.87
N PHE A 149 14.22 -12.26 -2.75
CA PHE A 149 13.23 -13.26 -2.38
C PHE A 149 13.05 -14.25 -3.53
N PRO A 150 13.21 -15.57 -3.29
CA PRO A 150 13.07 -16.57 -4.34
C PRO A 150 11.59 -16.86 -4.60
N PHE A 151 10.90 -16.00 -5.34
CA PHE A 151 9.50 -16.19 -5.76
C PHE A 151 9.27 -17.57 -6.39
N PRO A 152 8.07 -18.19 -6.31
CA PRO A 152 7.82 -19.48 -6.95
C PRO A 152 8.23 -19.49 -8.43
N TRP A 153 7.72 -18.53 -9.20
CA TRP A 153 8.17 -18.22 -10.56
C TRP A 153 8.83 -16.83 -10.58
N PRO A 154 9.74 -16.56 -11.55
CA PRO A 154 10.22 -15.21 -11.78
C PRO A 154 9.05 -14.24 -11.99
N LEU A 155 9.17 -13.01 -11.48
CA LEU A 155 8.09 -12.02 -11.57
C LEU A 155 7.69 -11.75 -13.03
N GLY A 156 6.41 -11.93 -13.34
CA GLY A 156 5.85 -11.79 -14.68
C GLY A 156 6.01 -13.04 -15.55
N GLN A 157 6.43 -14.16 -14.97
CA GLN A 157 6.56 -15.47 -15.64
C GLN A 157 5.76 -16.55 -14.91
N GLU A 158 4.92 -16.17 -13.95
CA GLU A 158 3.91 -17.04 -13.37
C GLU A 158 2.95 -17.56 -14.46
N PRO A 159 2.54 -18.85 -14.41
CA PRO A 159 1.56 -19.39 -15.34
C PRO A 159 0.16 -18.87 -15.00
N ASP A 160 -0.29 -17.83 -15.70
CA ASP A 160 -1.53 -17.07 -15.39
C ASP A 160 -2.78 -17.94 -15.16
N ASP A 161 -2.90 -19.07 -15.87
CA ASP A 161 -4.06 -19.97 -15.81
C ASP A 161 -3.86 -21.20 -14.90
N SER A 162 -2.76 -21.29 -14.16
CA SER A 162 -2.54 -22.45 -13.27
C SER A 162 -3.48 -22.43 -12.07
N SER A 163 -3.90 -23.63 -11.64
CA SER A 163 -4.73 -23.79 -10.46
C SER A 163 -4.08 -23.21 -9.20
N GLU A 164 -2.76 -23.24 -9.13
CA GLU A 164 -1.94 -22.81 -8.02
C GLU A 164 -1.90 -21.28 -7.91
N VAL A 165 -1.67 -20.59 -9.04
CA VAL A 165 -1.68 -19.12 -9.12
C VAL A 165 -3.08 -18.59 -8.76
N LEU A 166 -4.12 -19.18 -9.33
CA LEU A 166 -5.51 -18.81 -9.05
C LEU A 166 -5.90 -19.08 -7.59
N ALA A 167 -5.45 -20.21 -7.00
CA ALA A 167 -5.74 -20.53 -5.61
C ALA A 167 -5.07 -19.57 -4.63
N VAL A 168 -3.83 -19.15 -4.89
CA VAL A 168 -3.14 -18.12 -4.09
C VAL A 168 -3.88 -16.78 -4.20
N ALA A 169 -4.25 -16.37 -5.41
CA ALA A 169 -4.99 -15.13 -5.63
C ALA A 169 -6.34 -15.11 -4.92
N GLU A 170 -7.11 -16.21 -4.99
CA GLU A 170 -8.40 -16.35 -4.30
C GLU A 170 -8.22 -16.26 -2.77
N ALA A 171 -7.26 -17.00 -2.21
CA ALA A 171 -7.00 -16.99 -0.76
C ALA A 171 -6.55 -15.60 -0.26
N ALA A 172 -5.73 -14.90 -1.04
CA ALA A 172 -5.26 -13.55 -0.73
C ALA A 172 -6.41 -12.53 -0.77
N ARG A 173 -7.25 -12.60 -1.80
CA ARG A 173 -8.45 -11.76 -1.94
C ARG A 173 -9.44 -11.99 -0.81
N GLU A 174 -9.66 -13.24 -0.42
CA GLU A 174 -10.52 -13.58 0.72
C GLU A 174 -9.96 -13.02 2.03
N LEU A 175 -8.67 -13.23 2.30
CA LEU A 175 -7.99 -12.68 3.48
C LEU A 175 -8.09 -11.15 3.51
N ASP A 176 -7.87 -10.47 2.39
CA ASP A 176 -7.99 -9.02 2.29
C ASP A 176 -9.42 -8.53 2.54
N ALA A 177 -10.42 -9.20 1.96
CA ALA A 177 -11.84 -8.88 2.17
C ALA A 177 -12.24 -9.05 3.64
N MET A 178 -11.77 -10.11 4.31
CA MET A 178 -12.03 -10.34 5.74
C MET A 178 -11.36 -9.26 6.61
N ARG A 179 -10.11 -8.90 6.33
CA ARG A 179 -9.40 -7.81 7.04
C ARG A 179 -10.10 -6.47 6.84
N THR A 180 -10.51 -6.18 5.60
CA THR A 180 -11.22 -4.93 5.25
C THR A 180 -12.57 -4.86 5.96
N ARG A 181 -13.34 -5.96 6.00
CA ARG A 181 -14.61 -6.04 6.74
C ARG A 181 -14.41 -5.92 8.24
N TRP A 182 -13.33 -6.48 8.79
CA TRP A 182 -13.00 -6.27 10.19
C TRP A 182 -12.67 -4.80 10.44
N LEU A 183 -11.82 -4.17 9.63
CA LEU A 183 -11.45 -2.76 9.79
C LEU A 183 -12.65 -1.83 9.68
N ASN A 184 -13.55 -2.11 8.73
CA ASN A 184 -14.72 -1.30 8.40
C ASN A 184 -15.97 -2.18 8.32
N PRO A 185 -16.58 -2.54 9.48
CA PRO A 185 -17.80 -3.34 9.48
C PRO A 185 -18.93 -2.61 8.73
N PRO A 186 -19.66 -3.28 7.82
CA PRO A 186 -20.68 -2.63 6.99
C PRO A 186 -21.82 -2.00 7.79
N GLU A 187 -22.10 -2.53 8.99
CA GLU A 187 -23.07 -1.97 9.92
C GLU A 187 -22.57 -0.72 10.67
N TRP A 188 -21.28 -0.38 10.54
CA TRP A 188 -20.63 0.78 11.21
C TRP A 188 -20.22 1.88 10.23
N VAL A 189 -20.16 1.60 8.93
CA VAL A 189 -19.65 2.56 7.95
C VAL A 189 -20.65 2.82 6.83
N GLY A 190 -20.73 4.07 6.41
CA GLY A 190 -21.40 4.49 5.18
C GLY A 190 -20.40 4.86 4.09
N GLN A 191 -20.85 4.84 2.84
CA GLN A 191 -20.11 5.44 1.73
C GLN A 191 -20.64 6.84 1.46
N LYS A 192 -19.75 7.82 1.42
CA LYS A 192 -20.06 9.18 1.00
C LYS A 192 -19.31 9.50 -0.27
N VAL A 193 -20.04 9.83 -1.33
CA VAL A 193 -19.46 10.30 -2.58
C VAL A 193 -19.23 11.80 -2.45
N HIS A 194 -17.99 12.23 -2.67
CA HIS A 194 -17.61 13.62 -2.75
C HIS A 194 -17.34 13.98 -4.20
N THR A 195 -18.02 15.01 -4.68
CA THR A 195 -17.81 15.61 -6.00
C THR A 195 -16.93 16.84 -5.87
N PHE A 196 -16.02 17.05 -6.82
CA PHE A 196 -15.18 18.23 -6.90
C PHE A 196 -14.91 18.60 -8.35
N ALA A 197 -14.58 19.87 -8.61
CA ALA A 197 -14.11 20.28 -9.93
C ALA A 197 -12.75 19.63 -10.19
N ALA A 198 -12.65 18.80 -11.22
CA ALA A 198 -11.42 18.11 -11.61
C ALA A 198 -11.05 18.54 -13.02
N ALA A 199 -9.76 18.81 -13.24
CA ALA A 199 -9.21 19.09 -14.56
C ALA A 199 -8.54 17.83 -15.11
N GLU A 200 -8.72 17.56 -16.40
CA GLU A 200 -8.01 16.49 -17.12
C GLU A 200 -6.49 16.72 -17.12
N GLY A 201 -5.72 15.63 -17.05
CA GLY A 201 -4.26 15.66 -16.94
C GLY A 201 -3.76 15.90 -15.50
N GLY A 202 -4.66 15.84 -14.51
CA GLY A 202 -4.37 16.06 -13.10
C GLY A 202 -4.14 14.76 -12.31
N PRO A 203 -3.70 14.85 -11.05
CA PRO A 203 -3.56 13.67 -10.19
C PRO A 203 -4.91 12.97 -9.91
N TRP A 204 -6.01 13.64 -10.21
CA TRP A 204 -7.38 13.15 -9.99
C TRP A 204 -8.04 12.58 -11.24
N ASP A 205 -7.31 12.37 -12.33
CA ASP A 205 -7.86 11.80 -13.58
C ASP A 205 -8.57 10.46 -13.34
N VAL A 206 -8.05 9.63 -12.43
CA VAL A 206 -8.66 8.35 -12.01
C VAL A 206 -10.03 8.51 -11.34
N SER A 207 -10.36 9.71 -10.88
CA SER A 207 -11.60 10.07 -10.21
C SER A 207 -12.58 10.77 -11.14
N ILE A 208 -12.17 11.15 -12.36
CA ILE A 208 -13.07 11.80 -13.33
C ILE A 208 -14.01 10.74 -13.90
N ARG A 209 -15.32 10.93 -13.73
CA ARG A 209 -16.35 10.10 -14.37
C ARG A 209 -16.96 10.88 -15.52
N ASN A 210 -16.71 10.44 -16.75
CA ASN A 210 -17.37 10.98 -17.94
C ASN A 210 -18.83 10.48 -17.97
N GLY A 211 -19.74 11.21 -17.36
CA GLY A 211 -21.19 10.99 -17.46
C GLY A 211 -21.84 11.86 -18.54
N ASP A 212 -22.93 11.39 -19.13
CA ASP A 212 -23.74 11.98 -20.23
C ASP A 212 -24.29 13.41 -19.98
N THR A 213 -23.95 14.05 -18.87
CA THR A 213 -24.37 15.41 -18.51
C THR A 213 -23.17 16.34 -18.33
N GLY A 214 -22.30 16.43 -19.34
CA GLY A 214 -21.44 17.59 -19.63
C GLY A 214 -20.77 18.34 -18.47
N GLY A 215 -20.40 17.65 -17.39
CA GLY A 215 -19.89 18.26 -16.16
C GLY A 215 -18.47 17.80 -15.87
N GLU A 216 -17.52 18.73 -15.95
CA GLU A 216 -16.10 18.58 -15.56
C GLU A 216 -16.01 18.33 -14.04
N GLY A 217 -16.14 17.07 -13.61
CA GLY A 217 -16.21 16.73 -12.19
C GLY A 217 -15.52 15.40 -11.85
N GLY A 218 -14.70 15.43 -10.81
CA GLY A 218 -14.16 14.24 -10.17
C GLY A 218 -15.05 13.77 -9.03
N GLU A 219 -15.17 12.46 -8.86
CA GLU A 219 -15.83 11.80 -7.74
C GLU A 219 -14.84 10.94 -6.96
N TYR A 220 -14.87 11.04 -5.63
CA TYR A 220 -14.18 10.08 -4.78
C TYR A 220 -15.08 9.62 -3.63
N CYS A 221 -15.00 8.33 -3.29
CA CYS A 221 -15.80 7.74 -2.22
C CYS A 221 -14.97 7.67 -0.94
N ILE A 222 -15.50 8.22 0.16
CA ILE A 222 -14.93 8.06 1.49
C ILE A 222 -15.80 7.06 2.28
N VAL A 223 -15.14 6.16 2.99
CA VAL A 223 -15.77 5.33 4.01
C VAL A 223 -15.79 6.13 5.30
N GLU A 224 -16.99 6.50 5.75
CA GLU A 224 -17.19 7.33 6.95
C GLU A 224 -17.93 6.54 8.04
N PRO A 225 -17.63 6.80 9.34
CA PRO A 225 -18.45 6.29 10.43
C PRO A 225 -19.89 6.80 10.32
N ILE A 226 -20.87 5.95 10.64
CA ILE A 226 -22.28 6.35 10.64
C ILE A 226 -22.62 7.36 11.75
N ASP A 227 -21.87 7.36 12.85
CA ASP A 227 -22.02 8.29 13.97
C ASP A 227 -20.72 8.45 14.79
N ALA A 228 -20.71 9.45 15.70
CA ALA A 228 -19.55 9.75 16.54
C ALA A 228 -19.17 8.61 17.52
N PRO A 229 -20.12 7.92 18.20
CA PRO A 229 -19.79 6.73 18.99
C PRO A 229 -19.07 5.63 18.20
N VAL A 230 -19.47 5.38 16.96
CA VAL A 230 -18.84 4.41 16.06
C VAL A 230 -17.45 4.87 15.64
N GLU A 231 -17.25 6.16 15.36
CA GLU A 231 -15.91 6.71 15.07
C GLU A 231 -14.90 6.35 16.18
N MET A 232 -15.31 6.46 17.44
CA MET A 232 -14.47 6.12 18.59
C MET A 232 -14.13 4.62 18.67
N LYS A 233 -15.04 3.75 18.22
CA LYS A 233 -14.77 2.29 18.10
C LYS A 233 -13.81 2.01 16.95
N LEU A 234 -14.02 2.62 15.78
CA LEU A 234 -13.18 2.44 14.59
C LEU A 234 -11.73 2.88 14.84
N LYS A 235 -11.50 3.93 15.64
CA LYS A 235 -10.14 4.36 16.03
C LYS A 235 -9.30 3.25 16.69
N LYS A 236 -9.94 2.27 17.33
CA LYS A 236 -9.26 1.12 17.96
C LYS A 236 -8.99 -0.02 16.98
N ARG A 237 -9.65 -0.03 15.81
CA ARG A 237 -9.58 -1.09 14.82
C ARG A 237 -8.48 -0.79 13.82
N THR A 238 -7.26 -1.12 14.21
CA THR A 238 -6.07 -1.00 13.35
C THR A 238 -5.57 -2.39 12.95
N LEU A 239 -4.88 -2.49 11.82
CA LEU A 239 -4.22 -3.74 11.43
C LEU A 239 -3.25 -4.23 12.51
N THR A 240 -2.49 -3.33 13.15
CA THR A 240 -1.61 -3.71 14.26
C THR A 240 -2.38 -4.32 15.43
N ALA A 241 -3.55 -3.76 15.80
CA ALA A 241 -4.39 -4.32 16.85
C ALA A 241 -4.94 -5.71 16.46
N LEU A 242 -5.43 -5.85 15.23
CA LEU A 242 -5.93 -7.11 14.70
C LEU A 242 -4.86 -8.23 14.72
N TYR A 243 -3.64 -7.93 14.30
CA TYR A 243 -2.54 -8.90 14.27
C TYR A 243 -1.87 -9.12 15.63
N ASN A 244 -2.05 -8.21 16.59
CA ASN A 244 -1.68 -8.45 17.98
C ASN A 244 -2.65 -9.43 18.65
N GLU A 245 -3.96 -9.32 18.37
CA GLU A 245 -4.98 -10.24 18.89
C GLU A 245 -4.92 -11.60 18.17
N MET A 246 -4.66 -11.59 16.85
CA MET A 246 -4.62 -12.76 15.97
C MET A 246 -5.83 -13.69 16.20
N PRO A 247 -7.07 -13.21 15.97
CA PRO A 247 -8.26 -14.02 16.17
C PRO A 247 -8.23 -15.27 15.27
N ARG A 248 -8.91 -16.35 15.70
CA ARG A 248 -8.86 -17.65 15.04
C ARG A 248 -9.16 -17.58 13.53
N TRP A 249 -10.17 -16.82 13.12
CA TRP A 249 -10.50 -16.65 11.69
C TRP A 249 -9.34 -16.08 10.87
N LEU A 250 -8.53 -15.18 11.46
CA LEU A 250 -7.39 -14.57 10.78
C LEU A 250 -6.26 -15.58 10.66
N SER A 251 -5.96 -16.32 11.74
CA SER A 251 -4.97 -17.39 11.71
C SER A 251 -5.33 -18.48 10.70
N ASP A 252 -6.60 -18.88 10.65
CA ASP A 252 -7.06 -19.92 9.72
C ASP A 252 -7.02 -19.43 8.26
N ALA A 253 -7.33 -18.16 8.00
CA ALA A 253 -7.19 -17.55 6.68
C ALA A 253 -5.73 -17.48 6.19
N HIS A 254 -4.78 -17.14 7.09
CA HIS A 254 -3.35 -17.19 6.77
C HIS A 254 -2.86 -18.61 6.49
N LYS A 255 -3.26 -19.59 7.32
CA LYS A 255 -2.90 -21.00 7.06
C LYS A 255 -3.41 -21.48 5.70
N LYS A 256 -4.63 -21.07 5.32
CA LYS A 256 -5.18 -21.36 3.99
C LYS A 256 -4.30 -20.77 2.89
N LEU A 257 -3.93 -19.49 3.01
CA LEU A 257 -3.02 -18.83 2.08
C LEU A 257 -1.67 -19.56 1.99
N ASP A 258 -1.05 -19.89 3.13
CA ASP A 258 0.23 -20.57 3.18
C ASP A 258 0.20 -21.96 2.53
N VAL A 259 -0.91 -22.70 2.66
CA VAL A 259 -1.12 -23.97 1.96
C VAL A 259 -1.17 -23.77 0.44
N CYS A 260 -1.85 -22.72 -0.04
CA CYS A 260 -1.87 -22.41 -1.47
C CYS A 260 -0.48 -22.02 -1.99
N VAL A 261 0.26 -21.22 -1.23
CA VAL A 261 1.62 -20.77 -1.59
C VAL A 261 2.60 -21.95 -1.60
N ALA A 262 2.51 -22.87 -0.63
CA ALA A 262 3.29 -24.10 -0.61
C ALA A 262 3.09 -24.95 -1.87
N LYS A 263 1.84 -25.07 -2.34
CA LYS A 263 1.53 -25.76 -3.60
C LYS A 263 2.12 -25.04 -4.81
N ALA A 264 2.05 -23.71 -4.84
CA ALA A 264 2.66 -22.92 -5.91
C ALA A 264 4.18 -23.12 -5.97
N TYR A 265 4.87 -23.22 -4.83
CA TYR A 265 6.29 -23.59 -4.80
C TYR A 265 6.53 -25.02 -5.32
N GLY A 266 5.72 -26.00 -4.90
CA GLY A 266 5.86 -27.39 -5.38
C GLY A 266 5.66 -27.52 -6.89
N ASP A 267 4.65 -26.84 -7.43
CA ASP A 267 4.41 -26.79 -8.88
C ASP A 267 5.57 -26.11 -9.62
N ALA A 268 6.06 -24.98 -9.10
CA ALA A 268 7.16 -24.24 -9.72
C ALA A 268 8.51 -24.99 -9.70
N THR A 269 8.78 -25.80 -8.67
CA THR A 269 10.05 -26.55 -8.55
C THR A 269 9.97 -27.96 -9.12
N GLY A 270 8.77 -28.48 -9.42
CA GLY A 270 8.58 -29.86 -9.88
C GLY A 270 8.87 -30.91 -8.79
N GLU A 271 8.93 -30.50 -7.53
CA GLU A 271 9.14 -31.37 -6.36
C GLU A 271 7.94 -31.27 -5.40
N SER A 272 7.91 -32.10 -4.36
CA SER A 272 6.86 -32.06 -3.33
C SER A 272 6.77 -30.71 -2.59
N GLY A 273 7.70 -29.78 -2.84
CA GLY A 273 7.80 -28.48 -2.19
C GLY A 273 8.05 -28.59 -0.68
N ILE A 274 7.84 -27.48 0.03
CA ILE A 274 7.81 -27.45 1.50
C ILE A 274 6.37 -27.50 2.00
N HIS A 275 6.11 -28.31 3.03
CA HIS A 275 4.79 -28.41 3.63
C HIS A 275 4.45 -27.15 4.46
N ALA A 276 3.23 -26.63 4.34
CA ALA A 276 2.78 -25.41 5.04
C ALA A 276 2.95 -25.45 6.58
N GLY A 277 2.93 -26.65 7.16
CA GLY A 277 3.13 -26.89 8.59
C GLY A 277 4.59 -27.02 9.04
N ALA A 278 5.57 -26.81 8.16
CA ALA A 278 6.98 -26.84 8.53
C ALA A 278 7.33 -25.73 9.55
N SER A 279 8.42 -25.93 10.28
CA SER A 279 8.98 -24.95 11.21
C SER A 279 9.57 -23.73 10.48
N ASP A 280 9.73 -22.61 11.20
CA ASP A 280 10.31 -21.39 10.61
C ASP A 280 11.73 -21.62 10.07
N GLU A 281 12.50 -22.50 10.71
CA GLU A 281 13.86 -22.86 10.29
C GLU A 281 13.85 -23.67 9.00
N GLU A 282 12.98 -24.69 8.89
CA GLU A 282 12.83 -25.46 7.65
C GLU A 282 12.40 -24.57 6.47
N PHE A 283 11.49 -23.61 6.71
CA PHE A 283 11.11 -22.61 5.71
C PHE A 283 12.28 -21.75 5.26
N LEU A 284 13.07 -21.26 6.20
CA LEU A 284 14.21 -20.42 5.88
C LEU A 284 15.28 -21.20 5.10
N VAL A 285 15.57 -22.43 5.49
CA VAL A 285 16.53 -23.31 4.79
C VAL A 285 16.06 -23.56 3.35
N PHE A 286 14.81 -23.97 3.15
CA PHE A 286 14.24 -24.19 1.82
C PHE A 286 14.39 -22.95 0.92
N LEU A 287 14.07 -21.77 1.44
CA LEU A 287 14.16 -20.52 0.66
C LEU A 287 15.63 -20.13 0.38
N LEU A 288 16.56 -20.34 1.32
CA LEU A 288 17.97 -20.08 1.10
C LEU A 288 18.57 -20.99 0.02
N GLU A 289 18.23 -22.28 0.06
CA GLU A 289 18.65 -23.26 -0.96
C GLU A 289 18.10 -22.88 -2.34
N LEU A 290 16.80 -22.57 -2.43
CA LEU A 290 16.17 -22.16 -3.68
C LEU A 290 16.79 -20.86 -4.25
N ASN A 291 17.09 -19.89 -3.38
CA ASN A 291 17.75 -18.66 -3.78
C ASN A 291 19.18 -18.94 -4.29
N GLN A 292 19.93 -19.82 -3.62
CA GLN A 292 21.28 -20.19 -4.04
C GLN A 292 21.29 -20.90 -5.40
N GLN A 293 20.34 -21.82 -5.62
CA GLN A 293 20.20 -22.54 -6.90
C GLN A 293 19.92 -21.60 -8.08
N ARG A 294 19.21 -20.49 -7.85
CA ARG A 294 18.81 -19.53 -8.90
C ARG A 294 19.77 -18.36 -9.08
N SER A 295 20.63 -18.12 -8.10
CA SER A 295 21.64 -17.06 -8.13
C SER A 295 22.98 -17.53 -8.71
N GLY A 296 23.20 -18.85 -8.84
CA GLY A 296 24.36 -19.45 -9.47
C GLY A 296 24.19 -19.60 -10.98
#